data_AF-A0A7J5ATN3-F1
#
_entry.id   AF-A0A7J5ATN3-F1
#
_cell.length_a   1.000
_cell.length_b   1.000
_cell.length_c   1.000
_cell.angle_alpha   90.00
_cell.angle_beta   90.00
_cell.angle_gamma   90.00
#
_symmetry.space_group_name_H-M   'P 1'
#
loop_
_entity.id
_entity.type
_entity.pdbx_description
1 polymer ?
#
loop_
_entity_poly.entity_id
_entity_poly.type
_entity_poly.pdbx_seq_one_letter_code
_entity_poly.pdbx_strand_id
1 'polypeptide(L)'
;MSDFPRPLITATDAALSDFERRLVQIDPESDAVVLAVVQQVVLALNAVNEDPASPTYDTDGREDLCGYIDEALTSAGVDLPALAARHGLQPWGITDRWRDW
;
A
#
# COMPACT_ATOMS: atom_id res chain seq x y z
N MET A 1 0.53 -17.05 10.97
CA MET A 1 0.45 -15.70 11.56
C MET A 1 1.82 -15.38 12.10
N SER A 2 2.59 -14.61 11.34
CA SER A 2 3.88 -14.11 11.81
C SER A 2 3.61 -13.12 12.95
N ASP A 3 4.18 -13.40 14.14
CA ASP A 3 4.12 -12.47 15.28
C ASP A 3 5.13 -11.35 15.01
N PHE A 4 4.69 -10.30 14.29
CA PHE A 4 5.52 -9.12 14.10
C PHE A 4 5.79 -8.41 15.43
N PRO A 5 6.98 -7.80 15.57
CA PRO A 5 7.32 -7.03 16.76
C PRO A 5 6.48 -5.74 16.83
N ARG A 6 6.15 -5.31 18.04
CA ARG A 6 5.27 -4.14 18.26
C ARG A 6 5.73 -2.86 17.57
N PRO A 7 7.04 -2.51 17.52
CA PRO A 7 7.49 -1.31 16.80
C PRO A 7 7.12 -1.35 15.31
N LEU A 8 7.34 -2.49 14.65
CA LEU A 8 6.98 -2.70 13.24
C LEU A 8 5.47 -2.54 13.04
N ILE A 9 4.66 -3.20 13.87
CA ILE A 9 3.19 -3.09 13.81
C ILE A 9 2.76 -1.64 13.98
N THR A 10 3.28 -0.94 15.00
CA THR A 10 2.88 0.46 15.29
C THR A 10 3.21 1.40 14.14
N ALA A 11 4.39 1.24 13.53
CA ALA A 11 4.81 2.08 12.41
C ALA A 11 3.99 1.76 11.14
N THR A 12 3.68 0.48 10.92
CA THR A 12 2.80 0.02 9.83
C THR A 12 1.39 0.60 9.99
N ASP A 13 0.80 0.47 11.18
CA ASP A 13 -0.54 0.99 11.49
C ASP A 13 -0.61 2.51 11.26
N ALA A 14 0.44 3.24 11.59
CA ALA A 14 0.51 4.68 11.34
C ALA A 14 0.52 5.01 9.84
N ALA A 15 1.28 4.26 9.04
CA ALA A 15 1.32 4.42 7.58
C ALA A 15 -0.05 4.09 6.95
N LEU A 16 -0.67 2.97 7.34
CA LEU A 16 -1.99 2.56 6.85
C LEU A 16 -3.10 3.52 7.28
N SER A 17 -3.05 4.04 8.51
CA SER A 17 -4.00 5.04 9.00
C SER A 17 -3.94 6.36 8.21
N ASP A 18 -2.75 6.79 7.76
CA ASP A 18 -2.63 7.98 6.90
C ASP A 18 -3.18 7.71 5.50
N PHE A 19 -2.89 6.53 4.95
CA PHE A 19 -3.43 6.06 3.68
C PHE A 19 -4.96 6.01 3.67
N GLU A 20 -5.58 5.39 4.66
CA GLU A 20 -7.04 5.31 4.80
C GLU A 20 -7.70 6.69 4.90
N ARG A 21 -7.10 7.61 5.68
CA ARG A 21 -7.62 8.98 5.77
C ARG A 21 -7.59 9.70 4.42
N ARG A 22 -6.55 9.47 3.60
CA ARG A 22 -6.46 10.04 2.26
C ARG A 22 -7.49 9.41 1.33
N LEU A 23 -7.65 8.08 1.38
CA LEU A 23 -8.62 7.35 0.56
C LEU A 23 -10.06 7.86 0.72
N VAL A 24 -10.46 8.28 1.92
CA VAL A 24 -11.80 8.86 2.14
C VAL A 24 -12.03 10.16 1.34
N GLN A 25 -10.96 10.83 0.92
CA GLN A 25 -11.00 12.15 0.28
C GLN A 25 -10.66 12.12 -1.21
N ILE A 26 -10.27 10.97 -1.77
CA ILE A 26 -9.86 10.90 -3.18
C ILE A 26 -11.05 10.92 -4.13
N ASP A 27 -10.78 11.37 -5.35
CA ASP A 27 -11.60 11.08 -6.50
C ASP A 27 -11.15 9.72 -7.10
N PRO A 28 -11.96 8.65 -7.00
CA PRO A 28 -11.59 7.31 -7.46
C PRO A 28 -11.49 7.20 -8.99
N GLU A 29 -12.05 8.15 -9.74
CA GLU A 29 -11.95 8.18 -11.20
C GLU A 29 -10.64 8.84 -11.68
N SER A 30 -9.91 9.50 -10.78
CA SER A 30 -8.67 10.20 -11.11
C SER A 30 -7.45 9.32 -10.89
N ASP A 31 -6.96 8.70 -11.97
CA ASP A 31 -5.75 7.87 -11.98
C ASP A 31 -4.56 8.54 -11.27
N ALA A 32 -4.35 9.83 -11.53
CA ALA A 32 -3.24 10.57 -10.95
C ALA A 32 -3.35 10.70 -9.42
N VAL A 33 -4.55 10.93 -8.90
CA VAL A 33 -4.81 11.03 -7.45
C VAL A 33 -4.67 9.65 -6.82
N VAL A 34 -5.28 8.62 -7.41
CA VAL A 34 -5.20 7.24 -6.93
C VAL A 34 -3.74 6.78 -6.85
N LEU A 35 -2.99 6.91 -7.94
CA LEU A 35 -1.59 6.49 -8.00
C LEU A 35 -0.71 7.29 -7.04
N ALA A 36 -1.00 8.57 -6.80
CA ALA A 36 -0.26 9.37 -5.81
C ALA A 36 -0.48 8.86 -4.39
N VAL A 37 -1.69 8.44 -4.04
CA VAL A 37 -1.99 7.86 -2.72
C VAL A 37 -1.33 6.49 -2.56
N VAL A 38 -1.35 5.63 -3.60
CA VAL A 38 -0.62 4.35 -3.60
C VAL A 38 0.88 4.57 -3.42
N GLN A 39 1.46 5.48 -4.20
CA GLN A 39 2.88 5.80 -4.08
C GLN A 39 3.24 6.22 -2.65
N GLN A 40 2.43 7.09 -2.04
CA GLN A 40 2.68 7.58 -0.69
C GLN A 40 2.69 6.47 0.36
N VAL A 41 1.72 5.55 0.32
CA VAL A 41 1.66 4.45 1.28
C VAL A 41 2.79 3.46 1.06
N VAL A 42 3.12 3.11 -0.19
CA VAL A 42 4.22 2.18 -0.49
C VAL A 42 5.55 2.76 -0.02
N LEU A 43 5.83 4.04 -0.30
CA LEU A 43 7.06 4.67 0.18
C LEU A 43 7.13 4.76 1.72
N ALA A 44 6.00 4.96 2.38
CA ALA A 44 5.95 4.92 3.84
C ALA A 44 6.27 3.51 4.37
N LEU A 45 5.73 2.46 3.76
CA LEU A 45 6.01 1.07 4.13
C LEU A 45 7.46 0.67 3.81
N ASN A 46 8.05 1.15 2.71
CA ASN A 46 9.48 0.98 2.44
C ASN A 46 10.31 1.56 3.59
N ALA A 47 9.99 2.78 4.03
CA ALA A 47 10.70 3.43 5.13
C ALA A 47 10.57 2.68 6.47
N VAL A 48 9.40 2.09 6.73
CA VAL A 48 9.19 1.22 7.90
C VAL A 48 10.04 -0.05 7.78
N ASN A 49 10.10 -0.66 6.60
CA ASN A 49 10.92 -1.86 6.36
C ASN A 49 12.42 -1.58 6.46
N GLU A 50 12.86 -0.39 6.06
CA GLU A 50 14.28 0.00 6.06
C GLU A 50 14.78 0.51 7.41
N ASP A 51 13.91 0.73 8.39
CA ASP A 51 14.31 1.23 9.71
C ASP A 51 15.26 0.23 10.40
N PRO A 52 16.55 0.57 10.58
CA PRO A 52 17.53 -0.34 11.18
C PRO A 52 17.25 -0.62 12.67
N ALA A 53 16.36 0.14 13.32
CA ALA A 53 15.91 -0.08 14.68
C ALA A 53 14.69 -1.01 14.77
N SER A 54 14.06 -1.37 13.65
CA SER A 54 12.90 -2.26 13.59
C SER A 54 13.17 -3.50 12.73
N PRO A 55 12.56 -4.65 13.04
CA PRO A 55 12.58 -5.80 12.14
C PRO A 55 11.84 -5.51 10.84
N THR A 56 12.25 -6.21 9.77
CA THR A 56 11.67 -6.10 8.43
C THR A 56 10.44 -6.99 8.30
N TYR A 57 9.63 -6.74 7.28
CA TYR A 57 8.54 -7.64 6.94
C TYR A 57 9.08 -8.92 6.30
N ASP A 58 8.38 -10.04 6.49
CA ASP A 58 8.64 -11.28 5.76
C ASP A 58 7.90 -11.27 4.41
N THR A 59 8.00 -12.36 3.65
CA THR A 59 7.32 -12.48 2.35
C THR A 59 5.81 -12.45 2.50
N ASP A 60 5.27 -13.17 3.49
CA ASP A 60 3.82 -13.24 3.71
C ASP A 60 3.26 -11.87 4.12
N GLY A 61 3.94 -11.15 5.01
CA GLY A 61 3.55 -9.80 5.41
C GLY A 61 3.60 -8.78 4.27
N ARG A 62 4.56 -8.94 3.35
CA ARG A 62 4.61 -8.14 2.11
C ARG A 62 3.39 -8.39 1.22
N GLU A 63 3.03 -9.66 1.05
CA GLU A 63 1.86 -10.06 0.25
C GLU A 63 0.55 -9.57 0.91
N ASP A 64 0.42 -9.73 2.22
CA ASP A 64 -0.72 -9.24 3.01
C ASP A 64 -0.88 -7.72 2.89
N LEU A 65 0.21 -6.96 2.96
CA LEU A 65 0.18 -5.50 2.83
C LEU A 65 -0.23 -5.04 1.42
N CYS A 66 0.22 -5.74 0.38
CA CYS A 66 -0.23 -5.46 -0.98
C CYS A 66 -1.72 -5.78 -1.14
N GLY A 67 -2.17 -6.93 -0.63
CA GLY A 67 -3.59 -7.31 -0.65
C GLY A 67 -4.47 -6.32 0.10
N TYR A 68 -4.01 -5.83 1.25
CA TYR A 68 -4.71 -4.80 2.03
C TYR A 68 -4.90 -3.50 1.25
N ILE A 69 -3.84 -3.01 0.59
CA ILE A 69 -3.90 -1.79 -0.22
C ILE A 69 -4.89 -1.97 -1.39
N ASP A 70 -4.84 -3.11 -2.07
CA ASP A 70 -5.74 -3.41 -3.19
C ASP A 70 -7.22 -3.49 -2.75
N GLU A 71 -7.49 -4.14 -1.61
CA GLU A 71 -8.83 -4.24 -1.04
C GLU A 71 -9.35 -2.86 -0.59
N ALA A 72 -8.51 -2.04 0.04
CA ALA A 72 -8.87 -0.70 0.47
C ALA A 72 -9.20 0.23 -0.71
N LEU A 73 -8.42 0.16 -1.80
CA LEU A 73 -8.69 0.91 -3.03
C LEU A 73 -10.01 0.48 -3.67
N THR A 74 -10.23 -0.83 -3.78
CA THR A 74 -11.48 -1.39 -4.32
C THR A 74 -12.68 -0.95 -3.47
N SER A 75 -12.54 -0.97 -2.15
CA SER A 75 -13.57 -0.51 -1.20
C SER A 75 -13.85 0.99 -1.30
N ALA A 76 -12.85 1.79 -1.67
CA ALA A 76 -12.99 3.21 -1.97
C ALA A 76 -13.63 3.49 -3.35
N GLY A 77 -14.00 2.44 -4.11
CA GLY A 77 -14.65 2.56 -5.41
C GLY A 77 -13.69 2.63 -6.60
N VAL A 78 -12.39 2.37 -6.41
CA VAL A 78 -11.42 2.31 -7.50
C VAL A 78 -11.58 1.00 -8.27
N ASP A 79 -11.78 1.09 -9.58
CA ASP A 79 -11.69 -0.07 -10.49
C ASP A 79 -10.21 -0.38 -10.77
N LEU A 80 -9.61 -1.21 -9.91
CA LEU A 80 -8.19 -1.59 -10.01
C LEU A 80 -7.85 -2.30 -11.33
N PRO A 81 -8.62 -3.29 -11.83
CA PRO A 81 -8.37 -3.87 -13.15
C PRO A 81 -8.34 -2.83 -14.27
N ALA A 82 -9.28 -1.88 -14.28
CA ALA A 82 -9.31 -0.84 -15.30
C ALA A 82 -8.15 0.16 -15.14
N LEU A 83 -7.81 0.54 -13.91
CA LEU A 83 -6.64 1.38 -13.63
C LEU A 83 -5.36 0.68 -14.12
N ALA A 84 -5.12 -0.56 -13.71
CA ALA A 84 -3.95 -1.32 -14.12
C ALA A 84 -3.84 -1.43 -15.65
N ALA A 85 -4.96 -1.74 -16.33
CA ALA A 85 -5.00 -1.81 -17.78
C ALA A 85 -4.64 -0.48 -18.47
N ARG A 86 -5.12 0.67 -17.94
CA ARG A 86 -4.78 2.01 -18.46
C ARG A 86 -3.29 2.33 -18.33
N HIS A 87 -2.61 1.76 -17.33
CA HIS A 87 -1.18 1.97 -17.08
C HIS A 87 -0.29 0.82 -17.58
N GLY A 88 -0.85 -0.17 -18.29
CA GLY A 88 -0.09 -1.30 -18.83
C GLY A 88 0.42 -2.28 -17.77
N LEU A 89 -0.24 -2.33 -16.61
CA LEU A 89 0.11 -3.15 -15.46
C LEU A 89 -0.83 -4.35 -15.33
N GLN A 90 -0.40 -5.36 -14.58
CA GLN A 90 -1.31 -6.39 -14.08
C GLN A 90 -2.15 -5.83 -12.92
N PRO A 91 -3.35 -6.36 -12.63
CA PRO A 91 -4.20 -5.86 -11.54
C PRO A 91 -3.52 -5.80 -10.17
N TRP A 92 -2.67 -6.77 -9.86
CA TRP A 92 -1.87 -6.84 -8.62
C TRP A 92 -0.54 -6.06 -8.68
N GLY A 93 -0.26 -5.37 -9.80
CA GLY A 93 1.01 -4.68 -10.04
C GLY A 93 0.99 -3.19 -9.72
N ILE A 94 -0.09 -2.69 -9.11
CA ILE A 94 -0.25 -1.25 -8.83
C ILE A 94 0.76 -0.77 -7.78
N THR A 95 1.09 -1.59 -6.77
CA THR A 95 2.08 -1.26 -5.74
C THR A 95 3.53 -1.52 -6.20
N ASP A 96 3.73 -2.43 -7.16
CA ASP A 96 5.05 -2.91 -7.61
C ASP A 96 5.99 -1.79 -8.06
N ARG A 97 5.45 -0.70 -8.63
CA ARG A 97 6.24 0.40 -9.18
C ARG A 97 7.15 1.09 -8.16
N TRP A 98 6.78 1.07 -6.87
CA TRP A 98 7.47 1.81 -5.82
C TRP A 98 7.97 0.93 -4.69
N ARG A 99 7.77 -0.39 -4.76
CA ARG A 99 8.17 -1.31 -3.71
C ARG A 99 9.66 -1.62 -3.80
N ASP A 100 10.40 -1.33 -2.73
CA ASP A 100 11.86 -1.58 -2.64
C ASP A 100 12.26 -2.74 -1.70
N TRP A 101 11.29 -3.38 -1.04
CA TRP A 101 11.50 -4.34 0.07
C TRP A 101 11.17 -5.79 -0.26
#